data_AF-A0A0F2NTS2-F1
#
_entry.id   AF-A0A0F2NTS2-F1
#
_cell.length_a   1.000
_cell.length_b   1.000
_cell.length_c   1.000
_cell.angle_alpha   90.00
_cell.angle_beta   90.00
_cell.angle_gamma   90.00
#
_symmetry.space_group_name_H-M   'P 1'
#
loop_
_entity.id
_entity.type
_entity.pdbx_description
1 polymer ?
#
loop_
_entity_poly.entity_id
_entity_poly.type
_entity_poly.pdbx_seq_one_letter_code
_entity_poly.pdbx_strand_id
1 'polypeptide(L)'
;NISDDDYAIVFREVEQLNEKDISIIREVFNHARSKNRLDIVNQLAEKTQNTLNITTPMKSIEFLNTIIKDYEYYHSNSMRV
;
A
#
# COMPACT_ATOMS: atom_id res chain seq x y z
N ASN A 1 10.36 -10.49 -21.11
CA ASN A 1 9.08 -10.98 -20.58
C ASN A 1 9.31 -11.59 -19.23
N ILE A 2 9.01 -10.86 -18.17
CA ILE A 2 8.90 -11.41 -16.82
C ILE A 2 7.42 -11.25 -16.52
N SER A 3 6.69 -12.37 -16.43
CA SER A 3 5.26 -12.35 -16.16
C SER A 3 5.03 -11.81 -14.74
N ASP A 4 4.13 -10.84 -14.58
CA ASP A 4 3.73 -10.26 -13.30
C ASP A 4 2.99 -11.24 -12.36
N ASP A 5 3.02 -12.55 -12.64
CA ASP A 5 2.25 -13.59 -11.96
C ASP A 5 2.93 -14.15 -10.68
N ASP A 6 4.17 -13.75 -10.37
CA ASP A 6 4.93 -14.24 -9.20
C ASP A 6 5.06 -13.20 -8.07
N TYR A 7 4.25 -12.13 -8.06
CA TYR A 7 4.30 -11.16 -6.98
C TYR A 7 3.86 -11.81 -5.65
N ALA A 8 4.76 -11.81 -4.67
CA ALA A 8 4.47 -12.31 -3.32
C ALA A 8 4.03 -11.16 -2.42
N ILE A 9 2.84 -11.28 -1.83
CA ILE A 9 2.30 -10.33 -0.86
C ILE A 9 3.28 -10.19 0.32
N VAL A 10 3.69 -8.96 0.61
CA VAL A 10 4.62 -8.63 1.70
C VAL A 10 3.87 -8.45 3.02
N PHE A 11 2.75 -7.73 3.00
CA PHE A 11 1.88 -7.48 4.14
C PHE A 11 0.51 -8.08 3.88
N ARG A 12 0.20 -9.19 4.57
CA ARG A 12 -1.13 -9.85 4.45
C ARG A 12 -2.25 -9.02 5.08
N GLU A 13 -1.90 -8.08 5.94
CA GLU A 13 -2.84 -7.20 6.62
C GLU A 13 -3.66 -6.33 5.65
N VAL A 14 -3.23 -6.19 4.38
CA VAL A 14 -4.01 -5.49 3.34
C VAL A 14 -5.38 -6.11 3.08
N GLU A 15 -5.62 -7.35 3.48
CA GLU A 15 -6.94 -8.01 3.46
C GLU A 15 -7.99 -7.24 4.28
N GLN A 16 -7.56 -6.43 5.25
CA GLN A 16 -8.43 -5.59 6.08
C GLN A 16 -8.89 -4.31 5.37
N LEU A 17 -8.25 -3.93 4.28
CA LEU A 17 -8.58 -2.73 3.52
C LEU A 17 -9.74 -3.02 2.55
N ASN A 18 -10.55 -2.01 2.26
CA ASN A 18 -11.48 -2.03 1.14
C ASN A 18 -10.98 -1.15 -0.02
N GLU A 19 -11.69 -1.19 -1.14
CA GLU A 19 -11.32 -0.45 -2.37
C GLU A 19 -11.26 1.07 -2.14
N LYS A 20 -12.14 1.59 -1.26
CA LYS A 20 -12.15 3.01 -0.91
C LYS A 20 -10.92 3.39 -0.10
N ASP A 21 -10.50 2.55 0.85
CA ASP A 21 -9.30 2.79 1.66
C ASP A 21 -8.05 2.84 0.78
N ILE A 22 -7.88 1.88 -0.13
CA ILE A 22 -6.71 1.87 -1.02
C ILE A 22 -6.72 3.05 -1.99
N SER A 23 -7.91 3.46 -2.46
CA SER A 23 -8.06 4.61 -3.35
C SER A 23 -7.60 5.89 -2.66
N ILE A 24 -8.02 6.11 -1.40
CA ILE A 24 -7.59 7.26 -0.59
C ILE A 24 -6.08 7.23 -0.34
N ILE A 25 -5.53 6.07 0.06
CA ILE A 25 -4.08 5.91 0.28
C ILE A 25 -3.31 6.28 -0.99
N ARG A 26 -3.73 5.76 -2.14
CA ARG A 26 -3.10 6.00 -3.44
C ARG A 26 -3.16 7.48 -3.84
N GLU A 27 -4.33 8.12 -3.69
CA GLU A 27 -4.52 9.53 -4.03
C GLU A 27 -3.65 10.45 -3.17
N VAL A 28 -3.71 10.29 -1.83
CA VAL A 28 -2.95 11.12 -0.90
C VAL A 28 -1.45 10.90 -1.08
N PHE A 29 -1.01 9.65 -1.25
CA PHE A 29 0.39 9.31 -1.49
C PHE A 29 0.92 9.97 -2.77
N ASN A 30 0.20 9.81 -3.90
CA ASN A 30 0.61 10.37 -5.18
C ASN A 30 0.63 11.91 -5.14
N HIS A 31 -0.38 12.52 -4.52
CA HIS A 31 -0.43 13.97 -4.36
C HIS A 31 0.76 14.49 -3.54
N ALA A 32 0.97 13.92 -2.35
CA ALA A 32 2.06 14.31 -1.45
C ALA A 32 3.43 14.12 -2.10
N ARG A 33 3.64 12.99 -2.79
CA ARG A 33 4.89 12.71 -3.52
C ARG A 33 5.13 13.69 -4.65
N SER A 34 4.10 14.03 -5.44
CA SER A 34 4.22 15.00 -6.55
C SER A 34 4.59 16.40 -6.07
N LYS A 35 4.22 16.75 -4.84
CA LYS A 35 4.51 18.04 -4.19
C LYS A 35 5.75 18.00 -3.29
N ASN A 36 6.47 16.88 -3.26
CA ASN A 36 7.63 16.65 -2.39
C ASN A 36 7.32 16.87 -0.88
N ARG A 37 6.08 16.57 -0.47
CA ARG A 37 5.57 16.71 0.91
C ARG A 37 5.82 15.43 1.71
N LEU A 38 7.10 15.19 2.03
CA LEU A 38 7.52 13.98 2.77
C LEU A 38 6.90 13.88 4.16
N ASP A 39 6.59 15.02 4.79
CA ASP A 39 5.85 15.09 6.05
C ASP A 39 4.49 14.40 5.98
N ILE A 40 3.76 14.60 4.87
CA ILE A 40 2.45 13.99 4.65
C ILE A 40 2.59 12.51 4.30
N VAL A 41 3.62 12.14 3.53
CA VAL A 41 3.91 10.73 3.22
C VAL A 41 4.21 9.95 4.50
N ASN A 42 5.01 10.52 5.41
CA ASN A 42 5.34 9.89 6.68
C ASN A 42 4.10 9.72 7.58
N GLN A 43 3.26 10.76 7.68
CA GLN A 43 2.01 10.69 8.44
C GLN A 43 1.03 9.66 7.87
N LEU A 44 0.91 9.58 6.53
CA LEU A 44 0.08 8.57 5.88
C LEU A 44 0.61 7.17 6.17
N ALA A 45 1.92 6.95 6.08
CA ALA A 45 2.54 5.67 6.40
C ALA A 45 2.31 5.26 7.86
N GLU A 46 2.53 6.17 8.81
CA GLU A 46 2.30 5.92 10.24
C GLU A 46 0.83 5.57 10.51
N LYS A 47 -0.11 6.31 9.90
CA LYS A 47 -1.54 6.03 10.02
C LYS A 47 -1.89 4.65 9.44
N THR A 48 -1.37 4.31 8.27
CA THR A 48 -1.58 2.99 7.65
C THR A 48 -0.98 1.87 8.49
N GLN A 49 0.22 2.06 9.04
CA GLN A 49 0.85 1.12 9.98
C GLN A 49 -0.01 0.89 11.21
N ASN A 50 -0.52 1.96 11.83
CA ASN A 50 -1.37 1.87 13.01
C ASN A 50 -2.73 1.21 12.71
N THR A 51 -3.38 1.56 11.59
CA THR A 51 -4.65 0.95 11.19
C THR A 51 -4.50 -0.55 10.94
N LEU A 52 -3.41 -0.96 10.29
CA LEU A 52 -3.15 -2.36 9.95
C LEU A 52 -2.39 -3.13 11.03
N ASN A 53 -1.98 -2.46 12.11
CA ASN A 53 -1.10 -2.99 13.16
C ASN A 53 0.22 -3.57 12.63
N ILE A 54 0.81 -2.92 11.61
CA ILE A 54 2.09 -3.34 11.01
C ILE A 54 3.24 -2.58 11.65
N THR A 55 4.28 -3.31 12.07
CA THR A 55 5.58 -2.73 12.43
C THR A 55 6.63 -3.15 11.40
N THR A 56 7.30 -2.19 10.77
CA THR A 56 8.34 -2.48 9.77
C THR A 56 9.43 -1.40 9.77
N PRO A 57 10.72 -1.76 9.54
CA PRO A 57 11.80 -0.79 9.34
C PRO A 57 11.77 -0.14 7.94
N MET A 58 10.84 -0.54 7.08
CA MET A 58 10.69 -0.04 5.71
C MET A 58 10.41 1.47 5.71
N LYS A 59 11.01 2.19 4.76
CA LYS A 59 10.79 3.64 4.62
C LYS A 59 9.35 3.92 4.16
N SER A 60 8.76 5.03 4.60
CA SER A 60 7.35 5.38 4.35
C SER A 60 6.94 5.31 2.88
N ILE A 61 7.78 5.80 1.96
CA ILE A 61 7.50 5.73 0.51
C ILE A 61 7.45 4.27 0.03
N GLU A 62 8.42 3.46 0.44
CA GLU A 62 8.50 2.06 0.05
C GLU A 62 7.33 1.29 0.64
N PHE A 63 7.04 1.49 1.92
CA PHE A 63 5.91 0.90 2.63
C PHE A 63 4.57 1.18 1.94
N LEU A 64 4.27 2.44 1.65
CA LEU A 64 2.99 2.79 1.01
C LEU A 64 2.87 2.21 -0.40
N ASN A 65 3.95 2.18 -1.18
CA ASN A 65 3.94 1.51 -2.49
C ASN A 65 3.68 0.01 -2.34
N THR A 66 4.30 -0.64 -1.36
CA THR A 66 4.12 -2.08 -1.09
C THR A 66 2.69 -2.38 -0.68
N ILE A 67 2.08 -1.59 0.21
CA ILE A 67 0.66 -1.73 0.59
C ILE A 67 -0.27 -1.61 -0.63
N ILE A 68 -0.02 -0.64 -1.52
CA ILE A 68 -0.81 -0.47 -2.75
C ILE A 68 -0.70 -1.71 -3.65
N LYS A 69 0.52 -2.22 -3.87
CA LYS A 69 0.76 -3.41 -4.69
C LYS A 69 0.19 -4.68 -4.08
N ASP A 70 0.40 -4.89 -2.79
CA ASP A 70 -0.13 -6.03 -2.03
C ASP A 70 -1.66 -6.09 -2.14
N TYR A 71 -2.33 -4.95 -1.98
CA TYR A 71 -3.78 -4.86 -2.13
C TYR A 71 -4.23 -5.15 -3.57
N GLU A 72 -3.59 -4.53 -4.57
CA GLU A 72 -3.93 -4.73 -5.99
C GLU A 72 -3.77 -6.19 -6.41
N TYR A 73 -2.69 -6.84 -5.97
CA TYR A 73 -2.44 -8.25 -6.23
C TYR A 73 -3.43 -9.15 -5.50
N TYR A 74 -3.67 -8.91 -4.20
CA TYR A 74 -4.65 -9.65 -3.41
C TYR A 74 -6.04 -9.59 -4.06
N HIS A 75 -6.48 -8.39 -4.45
CA HIS A 75 -7.78 -8.18 -5.07
C HIS A 75 -7.88 -8.83 -6.45
N SER A 76 -6.85 -8.67 -7.30
CA SER A 76 -6.81 -9.30 -8.63
C SER A 76 -6.82 -10.82 -8.54
N ASN A 77 -6.06 -11.42 -7.62
CA ASN A 77 -6.03 -12.87 -7.42
C ASN A 77 -7.34 -13.39 -6.80
N SER A 78 -7.93 -12.65 -5.84
CA SER A 78 -9.20 -13.02 -5.21
C SER A 78 -10.41 -12.96 -6.15
N MET A 79 -10.33 -12.24 -7.28
CA MET A 79 -11.39 -12.21 -8.29
C MET A 79 -11.27 -13.31 -9.35
N ARG A 80 -10.19 -14.11 -9.33
CA ARG A 80 -9.93 -15.20 -10.29
C ARG A 80 -10.37 -16.58 -9.77
N VAL A 81 -11.04 -16.64 -8.61
CA VAL A 81 -11.56 -17.88 -7.99
C VAL A 81 -13.06 -18.06 -8.15
#